data_AF-Q0RB26-F1
#
_entry.id   AF-Q0RB26-F1
#
_cell.length_a   1.000
_cell.length_b   1.000
_cell.length_c   1.000
_cell.angle_alpha   90.00
_cell.angle_beta   90.00
_cell.angle_gamma   90.00
#
_symmetry.space_group_name_H-M   'P 1'
#
loop_
_entity.id
_entity.type
_entity.pdbx_description
1 polymer ?
#
loop_
_entity_poly.entity_id
_entity_poly.type
_entity_poly.pdbx_seq_one_letter_code
_entity_poly.pdbx_strand_id
1 'polypeptide(L)' 'MPSWKAAAPVVGFDLDLTLLDARAGIRATVAALSGETGVSVDAELAVSRLGPPLESELAH' A
#
# COMPACT_ATOMS: atom_id res chain seq x y z
N MET A 1 31.72 -9.43 -33.02
CA MET A 1 30.30 -9.43 -32.57
C MET A 1 30.28 -9.07 -31.09
N PRO A 2 29.56 -8.02 -30.64
CA PRO A 2 29.56 -7.67 -29.24
C PRO A 2 28.86 -8.77 -28.44
N SER A 3 29.55 -9.29 -27.44
CA SER A 3 29.04 -10.27 -26.49
C SER A 3 28.16 -9.55 -25.49
N TRP A 4 26.85 -9.67 -25.62
CA TRP A 4 25.86 -9.18 -24.65
C TRP A 4 25.89 -9.96 -23.32
N LYS A 5 27.03 -10.57 -22.96
CA LYS A 5 27.29 -11.33 -21.73
C LYS A 5 26.50 -10.71 -20.58
N ALA A 6 25.47 -11.45 -20.17
CA ALA A 6 24.29 -11.03 -19.44
C ALA A 6 24.52 -9.81 -18.52
N ALA A 7 23.82 -8.71 -18.80
CA ALA A 7 23.68 -7.64 -17.83
C ALA A 7 23.18 -8.25 -16.50
N ALA A 8 23.73 -7.80 -15.37
CA ALA A 8 23.27 -8.23 -14.06
C ALA A 8 21.73 -8.05 -13.96
N PRO A 9 21.00 -8.97 -13.31
CA PRO A 9 19.55 -8.85 -13.18
C PRO A 9 19.21 -7.55 -12.45
N VAL A 10 18.30 -6.77 -13.03
CA VAL A 10 17.76 -5.56 -12.41
C VAL A 10 16.56 -5.96 -11.57
N VAL A 11 16.56 -5.58 -10.30
CA VAL A 11 15.48 -5.87 -9.35
C VAL A 11 14.88 -4.56 -8.86
N GLY A 12 13.56 -4.41 -9.05
CA GLY A 12 12.77 -3.33 -8.48
C GLY A 12 12.01 -3.83 -7.25
N PHE A 13 11.84 -2.93 -6.28
CA PHE A 13 11.03 -3.19 -5.09
C PHE A 13 9.93 -2.14 -5.04
N ASP A 14 8.74 -2.59 -4.66
CA ASP A 14 7.72 -1.67 -4.19
C ASP A 14 8.12 -1.10 -2.82
N LEU A 15 7.48 0.00 -2.39
CA LEU A 15 7.79 0.64 -1.12
C LEU A 15 6.92 0.07 0.01
N ASP A 16 5.62 0.32 -0.06
CA ASP A 16 4.71 0.02 1.03
C ASP A 16 4.53 -1.50 1.18
N LEU A 17 4.61 -1.97 2.42
CA LEU A 17 4.55 -3.38 2.82
C LEU A 17 5.61 -4.29 2.18
N THR A 18 6.54 -3.72 1.42
CA THR A 18 7.70 -4.40 0.85
C THR A 18 8.99 -3.93 1.51
N LEU A 19 9.30 -2.63 1.43
CA LEU A 19 10.45 -2.01 2.08
C LEU A 19 10.08 -1.27 3.37
N LEU A 20 8.84 -0.79 3.48
CA LEU A 20 8.34 0.00 4.59
C LEU A 20 7.04 -0.58 5.14
N ASP A 21 6.94 -0.76 6.47
CA ASP A 21 5.65 -1.00 7.10
C ASP A 21 4.88 0.33 7.28
N ALA A 22 4.00 0.62 6.31
CA ALA A 22 3.21 1.85 6.27
C ALA A 22 1.90 1.78 7.08
N ARG A 23 1.57 0.65 7.72
CA ARG A 23 0.25 0.42 8.34
C ARG A 23 -0.14 1.50 9.36
N ALA A 24 0.81 1.92 10.20
CA ALA A 24 0.54 2.93 11.22
C ALA A 24 0.17 4.30 10.59
N GLY A 25 0.85 4.68 9.50
CA GLY A 25 0.56 5.90 8.75
C GLY A 25 -0.81 5.84 8.08
N ILE A 26 -1.07 4.73 7.36
CA ILE A 26 -2.35 4.51 6.67
C ILE A 26 -3.51 4.55 7.66
N ARG A 27 -3.40 3.87 8.82
CA ARG A 27 -4.43 3.92 9.87
C ARG A 27 -4.72 5.35 10.34
N ALA A 28 -3.67 6.13 10.61
CA ALA A 28 -3.83 7.50 11.09
C ALA A 28 -4.51 8.39 10.03
N THR A 29 -4.14 8.23 8.76
CA THR A 29 -4.77 8.97 7.65
C THR A 29 -6.24 8.61 7.48
N VAL A 30 -6.60 7.32 7.53
CA VAL A 30 -8.00 6.89 7.44
C VAL A 30 -8.82 7.44 8.61
N ALA A 31 -8.29 7.37 9.84
CA ALA A 31 -8.95 7.92 11.02
C ALA A 31 -9.18 9.44 10.92
N ALA A 32 -8.18 10.18 10.43
CA ALA A 32 -8.30 11.62 10.20
C ALA A 32 -9.34 11.94 9.13
N LEU A 33 -9.32 11.22 8.01
CA LEU A 33 -10.29 11.37 6.92
C LEU A 33 -11.72 11.13 7.39
N SER A 34 -11.95 10.09 8.19
CA SER A 34 -13.27 9.83 8.80
C SER A 34 -13.71 10.96 9.72
N GLY A 35 -12.79 11.53 10.49
CA GLY A 35 -13.08 12.69 11.35
C GLY A 35 -13.47 13.95 10.56
N GLU A 36 -12.81 14.20 9.42
CA GLU A 36 -13.08 15.37 8.57
C GLU A 36 -14.36 15.24 7.75
N THR A 37 -14.66 14.04 7.27
CA THR A 37 -15.80 13.79 6.36
C THR A 37 -17.06 13.35 7.06
N GLY A 38 -16.95 12.86 8.31
CA GLY A 38 -18.05 12.20 9.02
C GLY A 38 -18.38 10.81 8.46
N VAL A 39 -17.67 10.33 7.44
CA VAL A 39 -17.86 8.98 6.89
C VAL A 39 -17.04 7.99 7.71
N SER A 40 -17.72 7.06 8.38
CA SER A 40 -17.07 6.05 9.20
C SER A 40 -16.36 5.01 8.32
N VAL A 41 -15.06 4.85 8.54
CA VAL A 41 -14.25 3.76 7.97
C VAL A 41 -13.57 3.03 9.13
N ASP A 42 -13.66 1.70 9.16
CA ASP A 42 -12.93 0.89 10.14
C ASP A 42 -11.45 0.83 9.72
N ALA A 43 -10.65 1.72 10.31
CA ALA A 43 -9.24 1.86 9.98
C ALA A 43 -8.42 0.60 10.33
N GLU A 44 -8.78 -0.13 11.40
CA GLU A 44 -8.09 -1.37 11.78
C GLU A 44 -8.41 -2.49 10.79
N LEU A 45 -9.67 -2.59 10.36
CA LEU A 45 -10.07 -3.54 9.32
C LEU A 45 -9.36 -3.24 7.99
N ALA A 46 -9.33 -1.96 7.58
CA ALA A 46 -8.68 -1.53 6.35
C ALA A 46 -7.18 -1.88 6.34
N VAL A 47 -6.46 -1.61 7.44
CA VAL A 47 -5.03 -1.95 7.49
C VAL A 47 -4.75 -3.45 7.57
N SER A 48 -5.71 -4.26 8.04
CA SER A 48 -5.59 -5.72 8.09
C SER A 48 -5.66 -6.39 6.71
N ARG A 49 -6.16 -5.67 5.69
CA ARG A 49 -6.45 -6.18 4.35
C ARG A 49 -5.63 -5.53 3.23
N LEU A 50 -4.67 -4.66 3.57
CA LEU A 50 -3.89 -3.91 2.58
C LEU A 50 -3.24 -4.82 1.52
N GLY A 51 -3.30 -4.36 0.28
CA GLY A 51 -2.79 -5.06 -0.90
C GLY A 51 -3.71 -4.88 -2.12
N PRO A 52 -5.02 -5.11 -2.01
CA PRO A 52 -5.97 -4.83 -3.07
C PRO A 52 -6.11 -3.33 -3.36
N PRO A 53 -6.56 -2.96 -4.57
CA PRO A 53 -6.90 -1.57 -4.91
C PRO A 53 -7.95 -0.99 -3.96
N LEU A 54 -7.88 0.32 -3.71
CA LEU A 54 -8.78 1.00 -2.78
C LEU A 54 -10.26 0.81 -3.14
N GLU A 55 -10.60 0.79 -4.43
CA GLU A 55 -11.96 0.57 -4.91
C GLU A 55 -12.48 -0.83 -4.55
N SER A 56 -11.59 -1.82 -4.44
CA SER A 56 -11.94 -3.17 -4.00
C SER A 56 -12.20 -3.18 -2.50
N GLU A 57 -11.36 -2.49 -1.71
CA GLU A 57 -11.55 -2.37 -0.26
C GLU A 57 -12.84 -1.62 0.10
N LEU A 58 -13.16 -0.53 -0.61
CA LEU A 58 -14.35 0.29 -0.36
C LEU A 58 -15.67 -0.33 -0.86
N ALA A 59 -15.61 -1.41 -1.64
CA ALA A 59 -16.80 -2.11 -2.14
C ALA A 59 -17.35 -3.15 -1.14
N HIS A 60 -16.64 -3.41 -0.03
CA HIS A 60 -17.02 -4.35 1.03
C HIS A 60 -17.76 -3.67 2.18
#